data_AF-A0A067SRW3-F1
#
_entry.id   AF-A0A067SRW3-F1
#
_cell.length_a   1.000
_cell.length_b   1.000
_cell.length_c   1.000
_cell.angle_alpha   90.00
_cell.angle_beta   90.00
_cell.angle_gamma   90.00
#
_symmetry.space_group_name_H-M   'P 1'
#
loop_
_entity.id
_entity.type
_entity.pdbx_description
1 polymer ?
#
loop_
_entity_poly.entity_id
_entity_poly.type
_entity_poly.pdbx_seq_one_letter_code
_entity_poly.pdbx_strand_id
1 'polypeptide(L)'
;MLPKAISGNWPLNPDFSLVFDRVCCDYLALATVAGSGVSDFLMAAKEHYGVAYNQDAMLSQYADGCFLESGAGYYGEAGYQIIISALRHLFPPQSVNLVQIHPLKYDTFLQEVLAHEAAVSLIETDLGISYAEAIKVFRESCTFGNHMHKSDDPEIEPFIAAAVRQVSRSTPHTTSDF
;
A
#
# COMPACT_ATOMS: atom_id res chain seq x y z
N MET A 1 14.45 -5.99 15.18
CA MET A 1 13.60 -6.57 14.12
C MET A 1 12.71 -7.64 14.74
N LEU A 2 13.18 -8.88 14.91
CA LEU A 2 12.38 -9.95 15.53
C LEU A 2 11.93 -9.66 16.98
N PRO A 3 12.78 -9.12 17.89
CA PRO A 3 12.33 -8.81 19.25
C PRO A 3 11.23 -7.74 19.30
N LYS A 4 11.24 -6.78 18.36
CA LYS A 4 10.20 -5.73 18.25
C LYS A 4 8.89 -6.31 17.72
N ALA A 5 8.94 -7.19 16.73
CA ALA A 5 7.76 -7.87 16.22
C ALA A 5 7.06 -8.69 17.31
N ILE A 6 7.83 -9.43 18.12
CA ILE A 6 7.29 -10.20 19.25
C ILE A 6 6.71 -9.27 20.31
N SER A 7 7.41 -8.21 20.70
CA SER A 7 6.90 -7.28 21.73
C SER A 7 5.69 -6.46 21.26
N GLY A 8 5.63 -6.15 19.96
CA GLY A 8 4.56 -5.38 19.33
C GLY A 8 3.39 -6.25 18.83
N ASN A 9 3.45 -7.56 19.06
CA ASN A 9 2.46 -8.53 18.61
C ASN A 9 2.20 -8.49 17.08
N TRP A 10 3.22 -8.16 16.28
CA TRP A 10 3.11 -8.13 14.83
C TRP A 10 3.00 -9.56 14.29
N PRO A 11 2.07 -9.85 13.36
CA PRO A 11 1.96 -11.17 12.76
C PRO A 11 3.27 -11.60 12.10
N LEU A 12 3.83 -12.73 12.55
CA LEU A 12 5.01 -13.33 11.94
C LEU A 12 4.69 -14.04 10.63
N ASN A 13 3.44 -14.49 10.46
CA ASN A 13 2.92 -15.11 9.25
C ASN A 13 1.53 -14.50 8.97
N PRO A 14 1.44 -13.32 8.35
CA PRO A 14 0.17 -12.75 7.91
C PRO A 14 -0.53 -13.70 6.94
N ASP A 15 -1.87 -13.72 6.95
CA ASP A 15 -2.63 -14.51 5.99
C ASP A 15 -2.70 -13.80 4.64
N PHE A 16 -1.70 -14.04 3.78
CA PHE A 16 -1.63 -13.46 2.44
C PHE A 16 -2.79 -13.86 1.52
N SER A 17 -3.49 -14.97 1.82
CA SER A 17 -4.63 -15.41 1.03
C SER A 17 -5.84 -14.47 1.13
N LEU A 18 -5.93 -13.72 2.24
CA LEU A 18 -7.03 -12.80 2.51
C LEU A 18 -6.71 -11.34 2.18
N VAL A 19 -5.44 -10.99 1.93
CA VAL A 19 -5.02 -9.59 1.75
C VAL A 19 -5.79 -8.92 0.60
N PHE A 20 -5.92 -9.58 -0.55
CA PHE A 20 -6.66 -9.02 -1.69
C PHE A 20 -8.12 -8.70 -1.32
N ASP A 21 -8.83 -9.69 -0.77
CA ASP A 21 -10.24 -9.55 -0.43
C ASP A 21 -10.46 -8.49 0.66
N ARG A 22 -9.57 -8.41 1.65
CA ARG A 22 -9.62 -7.40 2.71
C ARG A 22 -9.44 -5.98 2.16
N VAL A 23 -8.49 -5.77 1.23
CA VAL A 23 -8.31 -4.48 0.56
C VAL A 23 -9.55 -4.11 -0.26
N CYS A 24 -10.17 -5.09 -0.94
CA CYS A 24 -11.43 -4.87 -1.65
C CYS A 24 -12.59 -4.53 -0.73
N CYS A 25 -12.68 -5.16 0.46
CA CYS A 25 -13.69 -4.83 1.46
C CYS A 25 -13.53 -3.39 2.00
N ASP A 26 -12.31 -2.85 2.01
CA ASP A 26 -12.02 -1.49 2.49
C ASP A 26 -12.19 -0.40 1.40
N TYR A 27 -12.84 -0.73 0.28
CA TYR A 27 -13.01 0.16 -0.86
C TYR A 27 -13.56 1.54 -0.48
N LEU A 28 -14.55 1.63 0.42
CA LEU A 28 -15.18 2.90 0.77
C LEU A 28 -14.22 3.86 1.50
N ALA A 29 -13.37 3.34 2.39
CA ALA A 29 -12.36 4.15 3.07
C ALA A 29 -11.31 4.65 2.08
N LEU A 30 -10.80 3.74 1.23
CA LEU A 30 -9.81 4.06 0.21
C LEU A 30 -10.36 5.03 -0.85
N ALA A 31 -11.63 4.90 -1.24
CA ALA A 31 -12.30 5.81 -2.17
C ALA A 31 -12.47 7.21 -1.57
N THR A 32 -12.65 7.31 -0.25
CA THR A 32 -12.68 8.60 0.45
C THR A 32 -11.32 9.30 0.34
N VAL A 33 -10.22 8.58 0.52
CA VAL A 33 -8.87 9.13 0.32
C VAL A 33 -8.68 9.54 -1.15
N ALA A 34 -9.07 8.68 -2.09
CA ALA A 34 -8.96 8.94 -3.52
C ALA A 34 -9.78 10.15 -4.00
N GLY A 35 -10.95 10.41 -3.41
CA GLY A 35 -11.85 11.49 -3.81
C GLY A 35 -11.71 12.80 -3.03
N SER A 36 -11.27 12.75 -1.76
CA SER A 36 -11.17 13.94 -0.90
C SER A 36 -9.84 14.67 -1.06
N GLY A 37 -8.77 13.95 -1.44
CA GLY A 37 -7.43 14.51 -1.50
C GLY A 37 -6.82 14.86 -0.13
N VAL A 38 -7.38 14.34 0.97
CA VAL A 38 -6.90 14.56 2.34
C VAL A 38 -6.43 13.23 2.92
N SER A 39 -5.11 13.06 3.00
CA SER A 39 -4.42 11.91 3.59
C SER A 39 -3.02 12.36 3.98
N ASP A 40 -2.50 11.88 5.10
CA ASP A 40 -1.13 12.16 5.53
C ASP A 40 -0.12 11.68 4.48
N PHE A 41 -0.37 10.51 3.88
CA PHE A 41 0.45 9.98 2.80
C PHE A 41 0.35 10.82 1.53
N LEU A 42 -0.86 11.31 1.18
CA LEU A 42 -1.03 12.18 0.02
C LEU A 42 -0.33 13.52 0.19
N MET A 43 -0.43 14.13 1.38
CA MET A 43 0.25 15.40 1.68
C MET A 43 1.77 15.22 1.62
N ALA A 44 2.30 14.17 2.24
CA ALA A 44 3.73 13.85 2.20
C ALA A 44 4.20 13.59 0.76
N ALA A 45 3.47 12.80 -0.02
CA ALA A 45 3.82 12.55 -1.42
C ALA A 45 3.76 13.84 -2.27
N LYS A 46 2.73 14.68 -2.11
CA LYS A 46 2.65 15.95 -2.84
C LYS A 46 3.77 16.92 -2.46
N GLU A 47 4.18 16.95 -1.20
CA GLU A 47 5.35 17.72 -0.77
C GLU A 47 6.62 17.19 -1.44
N HIS A 48 6.81 15.87 -1.43
CA HIS A 48 7.96 15.20 -2.03
C HIS A 48 8.09 15.49 -3.54
N TYR A 49 6.99 15.40 -4.29
CA TYR A 49 6.97 15.58 -5.74
C TYR A 49 6.65 17.02 -6.20
N GLY A 50 6.24 17.91 -5.28
CA GLY A 50 5.86 19.28 -5.58
C GLY A 50 6.99 20.29 -5.42
N VAL A 51 7.99 19.99 -4.60
CA VAL A 51 9.21 20.81 -4.49
C VAL A 51 10.14 20.47 -5.65
N ALA A 52 10.66 21.48 -6.35
CA ALA A 52 11.76 21.29 -7.29
C ALA A 52 12.93 20.63 -6.55
N TYR A 53 13.12 19.33 -6.77
CA TYR A 53 14.24 18.46 -6.35
C TYR A 53 15.20 19.07 -5.31
N ASN A 54 14.80 19.09 -4.03
CA ASN A 54 15.68 19.50 -2.92
C ASN A 54 16.19 18.25 -2.18
N GLN A 55 17.45 17.89 -2.42
CA GLN A 55 18.11 16.72 -1.83
C GLN A 55 18.13 16.72 -0.28
N ASP A 56 18.01 17.89 0.36
CA ASP A 56 18.05 18.00 1.82
C ASP A 56 16.69 17.68 2.50
N ALA A 57 15.57 17.94 1.82
CA ALA A 57 14.23 17.59 2.33
C ALA A 57 13.96 16.08 2.24
N MET A 58 14.49 15.44 1.18
CA MET A 58 14.69 13.99 1.06
C MET A 58 15.22 13.43 2.40
N LEU A 59 16.44 13.80 2.78
CA LEU A 59 17.17 13.19 3.90
C LEU A 59 16.46 13.27 5.27
N SER A 60 15.65 14.30 5.51
CA SER A 60 14.93 14.47 6.79
C SER A 60 13.65 13.65 6.89
N GLN A 61 12.90 13.48 5.80
CA GLN A 61 11.71 12.59 5.79
C GLN A 61 12.09 11.10 5.63
N TYR A 62 13.31 10.82 5.14
CA TYR A 62 13.85 9.45 5.01
C TYR A 62 14.46 8.84 6.27
N ALA A 63 14.39 9.54 7.40
CA ALA A 63 14.77 8.94 8.67
C ALA A 63 13.86 7.74 9.06
N ASP A 64 12.65 7.65 8.49
CA ASP A 64 11.64 6.63 8.84
C ASP A 64 11.64 5.37 7.94
N GLY A 65 12.56 5.25 6.98
CA GLY A 65 12.90 4.00 6.25
C GLY A 65 11.84 3.41 5.29
N CYS A 66 10.55 3.55 5.59
CA CYS A 66 9.49 2.84 4.86
C CYS A 66 9.01 3.54 3.58
N PHE A 67 9.22 4.86 3.45
CA PHE A 67 8.77 5.60 2.24
C PHE A 67 9.63 5.32 1.00
N LEU A 68 10.86 4.80 1.18
CA LEU A 68 11.79 4.45 0.09
C LEU A 68 11.82 2.96 -0.23
N GLU A 69 11.52 2.10 0.75
CA GLU A 69 11.48 0.66 0.56
C GLU A 69 10.07 0.25 0.13
N SER A 70 9.94 -0.38 -1.05
CA SER A 70 8.65 -0.94 -1.49
C SER A 70 8.18 -2.01 -0.51
N GLY A 71 7.23 -1.68 0.37
CA GLY A 71 6.77 -2.58 1.43
C GLY A 71 5.50 -2.12 2.13
N ALA A 72 4.80 -3.06 2.74
CA ALA A 72 3.52 -2.84 3.41
C ALA A 72 3.61 -3.06 4.94
N GLY A 73 4.59 -2.44 5.61
CA GLY A 73 4.87 -2.72 7.03
C GLY A 73 5.30 -4.18 7.23
N TYR A 74 4.77 -4.87 8.25
CA TYR A 74 5.08 -6.29 8.48
C TYR A 74 4.62 -7.22 7.36
N TYR A 75 3.75 -6.78 6.45
CA TYR A 75 3.38 -7.55 5.26
C TYR A 75 4.49 -7.61 4.20
N GLY A 76 5.50 -6.75 4.31
CA GLY A 76 6.66 -6.74 3.42
C GLY A 76 6.34 -6.43 1.96
N GLU A 77 7.27 -6.80 1.09
CA GLU A 77 7.15 -6.60 -0.36
C GLU A 77 6.05 -7.49 -0.95
N ALA A 78 5.90 -8.72 -0.43
CA ALA A 78 4.91 -9.65 -0.93
C ALA A 78 3.48 -9.13 -0.75
N GLY A 79 3.14 -8.66 0.46
CA GLY A 79 1.83 -8.07 0.70
C GLY A 79 1.63 -6.76 -0.05
N TYR A 80 2.69 -5.96 -0.23
CA TYR A 80 2.65 -4.77 -1.07
C TYR A 80 2.23 -5.09 -2.52
N GLN A 81 2.75 -6.14 -3.13
CA GLN A 81 2.36 -6.56 -4.49
C GLN A 81 0.89 -6.98 -4.58
N ILE A 82 0.38 -7.68 -3.55
CA ILE A 82 -1.04 -8.08 -3.48
C ILE A 82 -1.92 -6.84 -3.33
N ILE A 83 -1.56 -5.90 -2.45
CA ILE A 83 -2.26 -4.63 -2.25
C ILE A 83 -2.31 -3.83 -3.55
N ILE A 84 -1.19 -3.67 -4.25
CA ILE A 84 -1.15 -2.95 -5.54
C ILE A 84 -2.04 -3.62 -6.58
N SER A 85 -2.08 -4.95 -6.61
CA SER A 85 -2.97 -5.69 -7.51
C SER A 85 -4.44 -5.42 -7.20
N ALA A 86 -4.83 -5.45 -5.92
CA ALA A 86 -6.18 -5.10 -5.48
C ALA A 86 -6.53 -3.65 -5.81
N LEU A 87 -5.63 -2.70 -5.56
CA LEU A 87 -5.85 -1.28 -5.84
C LEU A 87 -6.01 -1.00 -7.33
N ARG A 88 -5.24 -1.64 -8.21
CA ARG A 88 -5.43 -1.54 -9.66
C ARG A 88 -6.78 -2.08 -10.12
N HIS A 89 -7.30 -3.08 -9.43
CA HIS A 89 -8.64 -3.60 -9.69
C HIS A 89 -9.74 -2.62 -9.23
N LEU A 90 -9.58 -2.01 -8.05
CA LEU A 90 -10.56 -1.11 -7.46
C LEU A 90 -10.57 0.30 -8.06
N PHE A 91 -9.40 0.80 -8.45
CA PHE A 91 -9.19 2.19 -8.88
C PHE A 91 -8.50 2.22 -10.25
N PRO A 92 -9.16 1.80 -11.34
CA PRO A 92 -8.58 1.92 -12.68
C PRO A 92 -8.22 3.38 -13.03
N PRO A 93 -7.30 3.65 -13.98
CA PRO A 93 -6.85 5.01 -14.27
C PRO A 93 -7.96 6.02 -14.54
N GLN A 94 -9.07 5.59 -15.15
CA GLN A 94 -10.20 6.46 -15.47
C GLN A 94 -11.06 6.82 -14.25
N SER A 95 -10.97 6.08 -13.14
CA SER A 95 -11.72 6.36 -11.91
C SER A 95 -11.00 7.33 -10.98
N VAL A 96 -9.75 7.68 -11.25
CA VAL A 96 -8.94 8.58 -10.41
C VAL A 96 -8.89 9.98 -11.01
N ASN A 97 -9.22 10.99 -10.22
CA ASN A 97 -9.14 12.38 -10.64
C ASN A 97 -7.71 12.91 -10.55
N LEU A 98 -7.02 12.95 -11.70
CA LEU A 98 -5.63 13.41 -11.80
C LEU A 98 -5.42 14.86 -11.31
N VAL A 99 -6.44 15.71 -11.38
CA VAL A 99 -6.37 17.09 -10.89
C VAL A 99 -6.26 17.12 -9.36
N GLN A 100 -6.96 16.22 -8.68
CA GLN A 100 -6.94 16.16 -7.21
C GLN A 100 -5.64 15.57 -6.66
N ILE A 101 -4.97 14.69 -7.41
CA ILE A 101 -3.72 14.06 -6.98
C ILE A 101 -2.46 14.79 -7.45
N HIS A 102 -2.58 15.81 -8.31
CA HIS A 102 -1.46 16.61 -8.77
C HIS A 102 -0.56 17.11 -7.61
N PRO A 103 0.78 17.04 -7.71
CA PRO A 103 1.59 16.72 -8.90
C PRO A 103 1.83 15.22 -9.17
N LEU A 104 1.19 14.33 -8.40
CA LEU A 104 1.41 12.89 -8.54
C LEU A 104 0.83 12.35 -9.84
N LYS A 105 1.52 11.36 -10.41
CA LYS A 105 0.98 10.51 -11.46
C LYS A 105 0.12 9.41 -10.82
N TYR A 106 -0.76 8.81 -11.62
CA TYR A 106 -1.62 7.71 -11.18
C TYR A 106 -0.84 6.58 -10.49
N ASP A 107 0.25 6.09 -11.10
CA ASP A 107 1.03 4.99 -10.51
C ASP A 107 1.66 5.38 -9.18
N THR A 108 2.25 6.57 -9.08
CA THR A 108 2.79 7.11 -7.82
C THR A 108 1.72 7.23 -6.75
N PHE A 109 0.53 7.70 -7.13
CA PHE A 109 -0.60 7.81 -6.21
C PHE A 109 -1.06 6.44 -5.70
N LEU A 110 -1.15 5.42 -6.58
CA LEU A 110 -1.43 4.05 -6.12
C LEU A 110 -0.34 3.52 -5.20
N GLN A 111 0.92 3.69 -5.59
CA GLN A 111 2.08 3.07 -4.95
C GLN A 111 2.47 3.68 -3.62
N GLU A 112 2.37 5.00 -3.49
CA GLU A 112 2.88 5.73 -2.34
C GLU A 112 1.79 6.33 -1.46
N VAL A 113 0.54 6.33 -1.93
CA VAL A 113 -0.60 6.82 -1.14
C VAL A 113 -1.55 5.68 -0.84
N LEU A 114 -2.26 5.17 -1.84
CA LEU A 114 -3.31 4.18 -1.58
C LEU A 114 -2.77 2.85 -1.05
N ALA A 115 -1.58 2.42 -1.46
CA ALA A 115 -0.97 1.21 -0.93
C ALA A 115 -0.62 1.34 0.56
N HIS A 116 -0.14 2.51 0.99
CA HIS A 116 0.18 2.77 2.39
C HIS A 116 -1.09 2.90 3.24
N GLU A 117 -2.11 3.59 2.74
CA GLU A 117 -3.44 3.65 3.38
C GLU A 117 -4.04 2.26 3.58
N ALA A 118 -4.02 1.43 2.53
CA ALA A 118 -4.50 0.06 2.60
C ALA A 118 -3.68 -0.78 3.60
N ALA A 119 -2.35 -0.66 3.61
CA ALA A 119 -1.50 -1.35 4.57
C ALA A 119 -1.80 -0.93 6.02
N VAL A 120 -1.98 0.37 6.27
CA VAL A 120 -2.33 0.90 7.60
C VAL A 120 -3.69 0.38 8.05
N SER A 121 -4.69 0.37 7.18
CA SER A 121 -6.02 -0.19 7.48
C SER A 121 -5.99 -1.69 7.82
N LEU A 122 -5.18 -2.48 7.09
CA LEU A 122 -4.94 -3.88 7.40
C LEU A 122 -4.31 -4.05 8.80
N ILE A 123 -3.31 -3.23 9.11
CA ILE A 123 -2.62 -3.23 10.42
C ILE A 123 -3.56 -2.83 11.56
N GLU A 124 -4.38 -1.80 11.34
CA GLU A 124 -5.39 -1.33 12.29
C GLU A 124 -6.35 -2.47 12.66
N THR A 125 -6.81 -3.20 11.63
CA THR A 125 -7.72 -4.34 11.78
C THR A 125 -7.05 -5.52 12.48
N ASP A 126 -5.81 -5.87 12.09
CA ASP A 126 -5.10 -7.03 12.64
C ASP A 126 -4.79 -6.87 14.12
N LEU A 127 -4.41 -5.66 14.53
CA LEU A 127 -3.95 -5.38 15.88
C LEU A 127 -5.04 -4.77 16.77
N GLY A 128 -6.17 -4.36 16.19
CA GLY A 128 -7.26 -3.69 16.94
C GLY A 128 -6.82 -2.38 17.57
N ILE A 129 -5.95 -1.62 16.89
CA ILE A 129 -5.36 -0.37 17.37
C ILE A 129 -5.98 0.83 16.65
N SER A 130 -5.59 2.06 17.01
CA SER A 130 -6.01 3.25 16.28
C SER A 130 -5.20 3.46 14.99
N TYR A 131 -5.77 4.15 14.00
CA TYR A 131 -5.06 4.59 12.78
C TYR A 131 -3.68 5.23 13.06
N ALA A 132 -3.58 6.11 14.07
CA ALA A 132 -2.31 6.76 14.42
C ALA A 132 -1.26 5.78 14.98
N GLU A 133 -1.69 4.74 15.69
CA GLU A 133 -0.81 3.66 16.15
C GLU A 133 -0.45 2.72 14.99
N ALA A 134 -1.38 2.45 14.09
CA ALA A 134 -1.17 1.64 12.90
C ALA A 134 -0.14 2.28 11.95
N ILE A 135 -0.12 3.61 11.79
CA ILE A 135 0.96 4.32 11.08
C ILE A 135 2.32 4.07 11.73
N LYS A 136 2.42 4.11 13.07
CA LYS A 136 3.68 3.84 13.77
C LYS A 136 4.13 2.41 13.53
N VAL A 137 3.22 1.44 13.67
CA VAL A 137 3.51 0.03 13.39
C VAL A 137 3.94 -0.14 11.94
N PHE A 138 3.23 0.44 10.98
CA PHE A 138 3.58 0.41 9.56
C PHE A 138 5.04 0.84 9.34
N ARG A 139 5.44 1.99 9.87
CA ARG A 139 6.81 2.51 9.75
C ARG A 139 7.83 1.61 10.45
N GLU A 140 7.58 1.24 11.71
CA GLU A 140 8.53 0.46 12.51
C GLU A 140 8.69 -0.99 12.03
N SER A 141 7.69 -1.54 11.36
CA SER A 141 7.66 -2.93 10.90
C SER A 141 8.11 -3.12 9.46
N CYS A 142 8.35 -2.05 8.71
CA CYS A 142 8.65 -2.09 7.28
C CYS A 142 9.89 -2.92 6.94
N THR A 143 11.03 -2.62 7.56
CA THR A 143 12.26 -3.40 7.33
C THR A 143 12.06 -4.86 7.76
N PHE A 144 11.29 -5.10 8.82
CA PHE A 144 11.00 -6.47 9.29
C PHE A 144 10.20 -7.23 8.23
N GLY A 145 9.11 -6.66 7.73
CA GLY A 145 8.30 -7.27 6.69
C GLY A 145 9.10 -7.51 5.42
N ASN A 146 9.91 -6.54 4.97
CA ASN A 146 10.74 -6.70 3.76
C ASN A 146 11.81 -7.77 3.91
N HIS A 147 12.26 -8.06 5.13
CA HIS A 147 13.17 -9.16 5.39
C HIS A 147 12.47 -10.52 5.42
N MET A 148 11.28 -10.58 6.01
CA MET A 148 10.54 -11.82 6.25
C MET A 148 9.65 -12.25 5.08
N HIS A 149 9.08 -11.31 4.35
CA HIS A 149 8.02 -11.53 3.35
C HIS A 149 8.39 -10.86 2.03
N LYS A 150 9.33 -11.48 1.33
CA LYS A 150 9.81 -11.01 0.02
C LYS A 150 8.87 -11.43 -1.11
N SER A 151 8.84 -10.65 -2.18
CA SER A 151 7.99 -10.98 -3.34
C SER A 151 8.43 -12.24 -4.08
N ASP A 152 9.70 -12.64 -3.94
CA ASP A 152 10.28 -13.84 -4.55
C ASP A 152 10.25 -15.09 -3.65
N ASP A 153 9.55 -15.02 -2.51
CA ASP A 153 9.35 -16.17 -1.64
C ASP A 153 8.44 -17.22 -2.31
N PRO A 154 8.93 -18.45 -2.56
CA PRO A 154 8.15 -19.51 -3.20
C PRO A 154 6.86 -19.89 -2.45
N GLU A 155 6.80 -19.66 -1.13
CA GLU A 155 5.60 -19.94 -0.34
C GLU A 155 4.53 -18.85 -0.52
N ILE A 156 4.94 -17.62 -0.89
CA ILE A 156 4.03 -16.46 -1.02
C ILE A 156 3.66 -16.17 -2.48
N GLU A 157 4.55 -16.50 -3.43
CA GLU A 157 4.35 -16.32 -4.87
C GLU A 157 2.95 -16.77 -5.37
N PRO A 158 2.37 -17.91 -4.91
CA PRO A 158 1.05 -18.33 -5.36
C PRO A 158 -0.06 -17.33 -5.04
N PHE A 159 0.03 -16.60 -3.93
CA PHE A 159 -0.96 -15.59 -3.53
C PHE A 159 -0.84 -14.32 -4.37
N ILE A 160 0.39 -13.90 -4.68
CA ILE A 160 0.64 -12.79 -5.62
C ILE A 160 0.07 -13.15 -6.99
N ALA A 161 0.36 -14.35 -7.48
CA ALA A 161 -0.16 -14.82 -8.76
C ALA A 161 -1.70 -14.92 -8.76
N ALA A 162 -2.32 -15.33 -7.65
CA ALA A 162 -3.77 -15.37 -7.51
C ALA A 162 -4.39 -13.96 -7.59
N ALA A 163 -3.81 -12.99 -6.88
CA ALA A 163 -4.24 -11.59 -6.93
C ALA A 163 -4.18 -11.02 -8.36
N VAL A 164 -3.07 -11.23 -9.08
CA VAL A 164 -2.92 -10.78 -10.48
C VAL A 164 -3.96 -11.44 -11.40
N ARG A 165 -4.26 -12.73 -11.18
CA ARG A 165 -5.30 -13.44 -11.94
C ARG A 165 -6.70 -12.88 -11.65
N GLN A 166 -6.99 -12.47 -10.42
CA GLN A 166 -8.27 -11.84 -10.08
C GLN A 166 -8.46 -10.53 -10.86
N VAL A 167 -7.43 -9.67 -10.92
CA VAL A 167 -7.48 -8.44 -11.74
C VAL A 167 -7.80 -8.76 -13.20
N SER A 168 -7.12 -9.76 -13.77
CA SER A 168 -7.25 -10.14 -15.18
C SER A 168 -8.63 -10.72 -15.53
N ARG A 169 -9.31 -11.36 -14.57
CA ARG A 169 -10.66 -11.93 -14.76
C ARG A 169 -11.76 -10.88 -14.67
N SER A 170 -11.54 -9.83 -13.89
CA SER A 170 -12.52 -8.76 -13.64
C SER A 170 -12.56 -7.68 -14.73
N THR A 171 -11.66 -7.73 -15.71
CA THR A 171 -11.71 -6.89 -16.92
C THR A 171 -12.35 -7.64 -18.09
N PRO A 172 -13.69 -7.58 -18.32
CA PRO A 172 -14.26 -7.98 -19.59
C PRO A 172 -14.02 -6.90 -20.66
N HIS A 173 -13.70 -7.37 -21.87
CA HIS A 173 -13.59 -6.67 -23.16
C HIS A 173 -14.01 -5.19 -23.20
N THR A 174 -13.07 -4.33 -23.62
CA THR A 174 -13.40 -3.21 -24.49
C THR A 174 -14.11 -3.79 -25.72
N THR A 175 -15.41 -3.56 -25.81
CA THR A 175 -16.18 -3.78 -27.04
C THR A 175 -15.58 -2.88 -28.11
N SER A 176 -14.71 -3.46 -28.94
CA SER A 176 -14.68 -3.09 -30.36
C SER A 176 -16.05 -3.48 -30.89
N ASP A 177 -16.90 -2.50 -31.15
CA ASP A 177 -17.87 -2.45 -32.25
C ASP A 177 -18.80 -1.26 -32.00
N PHE A 178 -18.57 -0.18 -32.76
CA PHE A 178 -19.51 0.68 -33.51
C PHE A 178 -18.88 2.04 -33.82
#